data_AF-A0A5C7SI57-F1
#
_entry.id   AF-A0A5C7SI57-F1
#
_cell.length_a   1.000
_cell.length_b   1.000
_cell.length_c   1.000
_cell.angle_alpha   90.00
_cell.angle_beta   90.00
_cell.angle_gamma   90.00
#
_symmetry.space_group_name_H-M   'P 1'
#
loop_
_entity.id
_entity.type
_entity.pdbx_description
1 polymer ?
#
loop_
_entity_poly.entity_id
_entity_poly.type
_entity_poly.pdbx_seq_one_letter_code
_entity_poly.pdbx_strand_id
1 'polypeptide(L)'
;MIDLVEAHWGQVLAVLSVLMGAAAAIHAAMTKEDVRAAIGWVGVVILSPIIGALLYAFAGINRIRRASLSSQREALFRKDANGELASFDAADEQVRRLFGDRFGSMKTLGDRVVRYTMSTGNTIEMLPSGDVAYAAMKAAIDGAERSILMETYIFDRDPIGLRIADSLIAAAKRGVSVRVLIDAVGARYSVPSIMGYLREGGVHVDVFNGNVIIGLRLPYANLRTHRKILTVDGRIAFTGGMNIRQGFTREFAQDHCALDMHFCVTGPAVADLFNTSAEDWRFTTGEMLGGSEWRIAAPSNEPGAPVFMRVVASGPDRSVETNHKMLIGALSVAHKSIRIMSPYFLPDRELISALVTAARRGVEVDIVVPTANNLVLVDRAMTAQFDQMLKNYCRIWRAEGPFNHSKLLAVDGIWAYVGSSNLDPRSLRLNFEVDLEVLDRGFAGTIDAHIGAILETAHAVDLEKLRARPFIVRLIEKILWLGSPYL
;
A
#
# COMPACT_ATOMS: atom_id res chain seq x y z
N MET A 1 -30.81 17.42 45.62
CA MET A 1 -29.94 17.35 44.41
C MET A 1 -30.61 16.53 43.32
N ILE A 2 -31.18 15.36 43.65
CA ILE A 2 -32.00 14.56 42.74
C ILE A 2 -33.25 15.32 42.28
N ASP A 3 -33.97 16.00 43.19
CA ASP A 3 -35.18 16.76 42.85
C ASP A 3 -34.93 17.92 41.88
N LEU A 4 -33.74 18.53 41.95
CA LEU A 4 -33.34 19.62 41.07
C LEU A 4 -33.00 19.10 39.66
N VAL A 5 -32.39 17.92 39.59
CA VAL A 5 -32.13 17.24 38.32
C VAL A 5 -33.45 16.77 37.71
N GLU A 6 -34.36 16.22 38.50
CA GLU A 6 -35.69 15.78 38.06
C GLU A 6 -36.58 16.94 37.60
N ALA A 7 -36.48 18.12 38.23
CA ALA A 7 -37.21 19.31 37.81
C ALA A 7 -36.69 19.92 36.50
N HIS A 8 -35.40 19.80 36.21
CA HIS A 8 -34.74 20.54 35.13
C HIS A 8 -34.07 19.66 34.06
N TRP A 9 -34.24 18.34 34.08
CA TRP A 9 -33.54 17.42 33.16
C TRP A 9 -33.75 17.78 31.69
N GLY A 10 -34.94 18.25 31.29
CA GLY A 10 -35.22 18.65 29.90
C GLY A 10 -34.45 19.90 29.45
N GLN A 11 -34.28 20.88 30.34
CA GLN A 11 -33.49 22.09 30.08
C GLN A 11 -31.99 21.75 30.02
N VAL A 12 -31.53 20.90 30.94
CA VAL A 12 -30.16 20.38 30.93
C VAL A 12 -29.89 19.62 29.63
N LEU A 13 -30.81 18.75 29.21
CA LEU A 13 -30.69 18.00 27.95
C LEU A 13 -30.69 18.93 26.73
N ALA A 14 -31.54 19.96 26.71
CA ALA A 14 -31.57 20.94 25.63
C ALA A 14 -30.27 21.74 25.52
N VAL A 15 -29.73 22.22 26.66
CA VAL A 15 -28.44 22.93 26.70
C VAL A 15 -27.30 22.01 26.27
N LEU A 16 -27.25 20.78 26.76
CA LEU A 16 -26.25 19.79 26.36
C LEU A 16 -26.33 19.47 24.86
N SER A 17 -27.55 19.30 24.34
CA SER A 17 -27.82 19.06 22.92
C SER A 17 -27.26 20.19 22.06
N VAL A 18 -27.54 21.45 22.40
CA VAL A 18 -27.04 22.62 21.67
C VAL A 18 -25.51 22.73 21.77
N LEU A 19 -24.93 22.59 22.96
CA LEU A 19 -23.49 22.72 23.16
C LEU A 19 -22.71 21.60 22.45
N MET A 20 -23.11 20.35 22.63
CA MET A 20 -22.47 19.21 21.97
C MET A 20 -22.65 19.28 20.45
N GLY A 21 -23.86 19.60 19.99
CA GLY A 21 -24.18 19.73 18.58
C GLY A 21 -23.38 20.84 17.91
N ALA A 22 -23.38 22.05 18.48
CA ALA A 22 -22.64 23.18 17.95
C ALA A 22 -21.14 22.91 17.93
N ALA A 23 -20.56 22.40 19.04
CA ALA A 23 -19.14 22.08 19.10
C ALA A 23 -18.73 21.02 18.07
N ALA A 24 -19.50 19.93 17.93
CA ALA A 24 -19.22 18.88 16.97
C ALA A 24 -19.39 19.36 15.52
N ALA A 25 -20.43 20.15 15.22
CA ALA A 25 -20.66 20.70 13.89
C ALA A 25 -19.57 21.72 13.50
N ILE A 26 -19.19 22.62 14.41
CA ILE A 26 -18.08 23.56 14.18
C ILE A 26 -16.78 22.80 13.97
N HIS A 27 -16.47 21.82 14.83
CA HIS A 27 -15.27 21.01 14.66
C HIS A 27 -15.30 20.24 13.32
N ALA A 28 -16.43 19.64 12.92
CA ALA A 28 -16.58 18.97 11.64
C ALA A 28 -16.34 19.93 10.46
N ALA A 29 -16.96 21.11 10.48
CA ALA A 29 -16.80 22.12 9.44
C ALA A 29 -15.36 22.67 9.35
N MET A 30 -14.68 22.83 10.48
CA MET A 30 -13.34 23.41 10.54
C MET A 30 -12.19 22.42 10.30
N THR A 31 -12.43 21.10 10.46
CA THR A 31 -11.35 20.09 10.42
C THR A 31 -11.45 19.10 9.27
N LYS A 32 -12.62 18.98 8.62
CA LYS A 32 -12.79 18.09 7.48
C LYS A 32 -12.38 18.78 6.19
N GLU A 33 -11.40 18.19 5.49
CA GLU A 33 -10.91 18.68 4.20
C GLU A 33 -11.87 18.36 3.04
N ASP A 34 -12.65 17.28 3.15
CA ASP A 34 -13.69 16.91 2.18
C ASP A 34 -15.05 17.50 2.57
N VAL A 35 -15.61 18.34 1.69
CA VAL A 35 -16.89 19.03 1.90
C VAL A 35 -18.06 18.06 2.05
N ARG A 36 -18.08 16.94 1.31
CA ARG A 36 -19.17 15.97 1.39
C ARG A 36 -19.16 15.26 2.74
N ALA A 37 -17.97 14.88 3.22
CA ALA A 37 -17.79 14.31 4.54
C ALA A 37 -18.12 15.33 5.65
N ALA A 38 -17.73 16.60 5.48
CA ALA A 38 -18.07 17.68 6.41
C ALA A 38 -19.60 17.86 6.51
N ILE A 39 -20.29 18.02 5.38
CA ILE A 39 -21.74 18.16 5.32
C ILE A 39 -22.43 16.91 5.89
N GLY A 40 -21.95 15.71 5.59
CA GLY A 40 -22.51 14.47 6.14
C GLY A 40 -22.46 14.44 7.67
N TRP A 41 -21.30 14.75 8.26
CA TRP A 41 -21.15 14.79 9.72
C TRP A 41 -21.93 15.94 10.36
N VAL A 42 -21.88 17.14 9.77
CA VAL A 42 -22.68 18.29 10.25
C VAL A 42 -24.17 17.96 10.19
N GLY A 43 -24.65 17.32 9.11
CA GLY A 43 -26.04 16.89 8.98
C GLY A 43 -26.47 15.88 10.04
N VAL A 44 -25.66 14.84 10.27
CA VAL A 44 -25.91 13.85 11.35
C VAL A 44 -25.95 14.52 12.72
N VAL A 45 -25.04 15.46 12.98
CA VAL A 45 -24.99 16.22 14.24
C VAL A 45 -26.20 17.15 14.36
N ILE A 46 -26.64 17.84 13.31
CA ILE A 46 -27.82 18.73 13.39
C ILE A 46 -29.10 17.93 13.61
N LEU A 47 -29.27 16.79 12.92
CA LEU A 47 -30.46 15.93 13.04
C LEU A 47 -30.53 15.20 14.38
N SER A 48 -29.38 14.90 14.99
CA SER A 48 -29.30 14.29 16.31
C SER A 48 -28.10 14.86 17.08
N PRO A 49 -28.24 15.98 17.80
CA PRO A 49 -27.09 16.69 18.38
C PRO A 49 -26.30 15.88 19.38
N ILE A 50 -26.96 15.06 20.20
CA ILE A 50 -26.26 14.24 21.20
C ILE A 50 -25.67 12.99 20.55
N ILE A 51 -26.50 12.16 19.93
CA ILE A 51 -26.04 10.88 19.33
C ILE A 51 -25.09 11.16 18.17
N GLY A 52 -25.41 12.13 17.31
CA GLY A 52 -24.57 12.54 16.20
C GLY A 52 -23.23 13.13 16.65
N ALA A 53 -23.19 13.94 17.71
CA ALA A 53 -21.91 14.41 18.27
C ALA A 53 -21.08 13.26 18.85
N LEU A 54 -21.71 12.28 19.51
CA LEU A 54 -21.03 11.08 20.00
C LEU A 54 -20.48 10.25 18.82
N LEU A 55 -21.30 9.95 17.81
CA LEU A 55 -20.88 9.24 16.60
C LEU A 55 -19.72 9.97 15.90
N TYR A 56 -19.79 11.29 15.80
CA TYR A 56 -18.72 12.10 15.25
C TYR A 56 -17.44 12.02 16.10
N ALA A 57 -17.56 12.09 17.43
CA ALA A 57 -16.42 11.98 18.32
C ALA A 57 -15.71 10.61 18.24
N PHE A 58 -16.47 9.54 17.98
CA PHE A 58 -15.95 8.18 17.84
C PHE A 58 -15.40 7.87 16.44
N ALA A 59 -16.14 8.22 15.37
CA ALA A 59 -15.82 7.82 13.99
C ALA A 59 -15.45 8.98 13.07
N GLY A 60 -15.90 10.20 13.37
CA GLY A 60 -15.63 11.39 12.56
C GLY A 60 -14.27 12.04 12.84
N ILE A 61 -13.73 11.94 14.05
CA ILE A 61 -12.44 12.56 14.39
C ILE A 61 -11.28 11.61 14.05
N ASN A 62 -10.43 12.00 13.08
CA ASN A 62 -9.19 11.25 12.80
C ASN A 62 -8.14 11.51 13.90
N ARG A 63 -7.91 10.52 14.76
CA ARG A 63 -6.95 10.61 15.88
C ARG A 63 -5.54 10.11 15.50
N ILE A 64 -5.43 9.30 14.45
CA ILE A 64 -4.16 8.70 14.00
C ILE A 64 -3.21 9.78 13.46
N ARG A 65 -3.75 10.73 12.66
CA ARG A 65 -2.99 11.91 12.16
C ARG A 65 -2.38 12.76 13.28
N ARG A 66 -2.96 12.73 14.50
CA ARG A 66 -2.48 13.48 15.66
C ARG A 66 -1.46 12.73 16.52
N ALA A 67 -1.61 11.41 16.69
CA ALA A 67 -0.65 10.61 17.46
C ALA A 67 0.68 10.35 16.71
N SER A 68 0.66 10.38 15.37
CA SER A 68 1.86 10.35 14.53
C SER A 68 2.74 11.60 14.70
N LEU A 69 2.20 12.73 15.21
CA LEU A 69 2.96 13.96 15.43
C LEU A 69 4.00 13.86 16.57
N SER A 70 3.91 12.85 17.46
CA SER A 70 4.78 12.77 18.65
C SER A 70 5.93 11.77 18.56
N SER A 71 6.14 11.08 17.42
CA SER A 71 7.23 10.10 17.29
C SER A 71 8.39 10.65 16.47
N GLN A 72 9.13 11.57 17.11
CA GLN A 72 10.57 11.79 16.93
C GLN A 72 11.07 12.03 15.50
N ARG A 73 10.96 13.29 15.09
CA ARG A 73 11.46 13.87 13.84
C ARG A 73 12.99 13.91 13.68
N GLU A 74 13.79 13.35 14.60
CA GLU A 74 15.26 13.53 14.60
C GLU A 74 16.10 12.26 14.83
N ALA A 75 15.56 11.14 15.33
CA ALA A 75 16.41 10.03 15.79
C ALA A 75 16.71 8.92 14.76
N LEU A 76 15.96 8.84 13.65
CA LEU A 76 16.11 7.77 12.63
C LEU A 76 16.55 8.30 11.25
N PHE A 77 16.79 9.61 11.12
CA PHE A 77 17.32 10.22 9.88
C PHE A 77 18.84 10.06 9.71
N ARG A 78 19.45 9.07 10.37
CA ARG A 78 20.72 8.53 9.89
C ARG A 78 20.39 7.56 8.75
N LYS A 79 20.05 8.13 7.58
CA LYS A 79 20.18 7.44 6.28
C LYS A 79 21.58 6.84 6.16
N ASP A 80 22.52 7.36 6.94
CA ASP A 80 23.77 6.73 7.28
C ASP A 80 24.29 7.34 8.62
N ALA A 81 24.95 6.56 9.48
CA ALA A 81 25.68 7.13 10.60
C ALA A 81 26.93 7.92 10.13
N ASN A 82 27.40 7.62 8.90
CA ASN A 82 28.64 8.10 8.30
C ASN A 82 28.47 8.89 6.97
N GLY A 83 27.26 8.94 6.40
CA GLY A 83 26.94 9.69 5.18
C GLY A 83 27.24 9.00 3.83
N GLU A 84 27.69 7.76 3.80
CA GLU A 84 28.00 6.97 2.58
C GLU A 84 26.77 6.83 1.67
N LEU A 85 25.59 6.51 2.20
CA LEU A 85 24.36 6.37 1.39
C LEU A 85 23.87 7.71 0.79
N ALA A 86 24.26 8.85 1.36
CA ALA A 86 23.90 10.15 0.79
C ALA A 86 24.60 10.43 -0.55
N SER A 87 25.76 9.79 -0.80
CA SER A 87 26.45 9.91 -2.09
C SER A 87 25.65 9.30 -3.25
N PHE A 88 24.72 8.39 -2.97
CA PHE A 88 23.87 7.74 -3.96
C PHE A 88 22.62 8.53 -4.32
N ASP A 89 22.33 9.64 -3.64
CA ASP A 89 21.15 10.46 -3.95
C ASP A 89 21.22 10.98 -5.40
N ALA A 90 20.14 10.74 -6.15
CA ALA A 90 20.06 11.12 -7.54
C ALA A 90 20.09 12.65 -7.69
N ALA A 91 21.01 13.17 -8.49
CA ALA A 91 21.06 14.60 -8.80
C ALA A 91 19.96 14.99 -9.80
N ASP A 92 19.37 16.17 -9.62
CA ASP A 92 18.32 16.69 -10.53
C ASP A 92 18.78 16.77 -11.98
N GLU A 93 20.00 17.30 -12.19
CA GLU A 93 20.60 17.44 -13.52
C GLU A 93 20.80 16.08 -14.19
N GLN A 94 21.19 15.07 -13.42
CA GLN A 94 21.39 13.72 -13.93
C GLN A 94 20.07 13.12 -14.43
N VAL A 95 18.98 13.28 -13.66
CA VAL A 95 17.67 12.77 -14.05
C VAL A 95 17.12 13.50 -15.28
N ARG A 96 17.27 14.83 -15.35
CA ARG A 96 16.88 15.62 -16.53
C ARG A 96 17.65 15.20 -17.78
N ARG A 97 18.96 14.99 -17.66
CA ARG A 97 19.80 14.56 -18.78
C ARG A 97 19.44 13.17 -19.30
N LEU A 98 19.15 12.21 -18.41
CA LEU A 98 18.91 10.81 -18.81
C LEU A 98 17.46 10.54 -19.25
N PHE A 99 16.50 11.21 -18.61
CA PHE A 99 15.07 10.90 -18.76
C PHE A 99 14.26 12.08 -19.30
N GLY A 100 14.81 13.30 -19.30
CA GLY A 100 14.16 14.51 -19.78
C GLY A 100 13.49 15.33 -18.67
N ASP A 101 13.17 16.58 -18.97
CA ASP A 101 12.65 17.55 -17.99
C ASP A 101 11.39 17.11 -17.26
N ARG A 102 10.52 16.38 -17.95
CA ARG A 102 9.26 15.87 -17.36
C ARG A 102 9.50 14.89 -16.21
N PHE A 103 10.50 14.02 -16.32
CA PHE A 103 10.88 13.12 -15.23
C PHE A 103 11.78 13.81 -14.20
N GLY A 104 12.50 14.86 -14.59
CA GLY A 104 13.09 15.81 -13.64
C GLY A 104 12.03 16.43 -12.72
N SER A 105 10.92 16.91 -13.29
CA SER A 105 9.77 17.41 -12.53
C SER A 105 9.12 16.33 -11.67
N MET A 106 9.03 15.09 -12.16
CA MET A 106 8.52 13.95 -11.38
C MET A 106 9.41 13.63 -10.17
N LYS A 107 10.73 13.67 -10.36
CA LYS A 107 11.71 13.54 -9.26
C LYS A 107 11.48 14.62 -8.20
N THR A 108 11.41 15.89 -8.63
CA THR A 108 11.17 17.04 -7.74
C THR A 108 9.87 16.90 -6.96
N LEU A 109 8.79 16.44 -7.60
CA LEU A 109 7.52 16.16 -6.92
C LEU A 109 7.72 15.12 -5.82
N GLY A 110 8.30 13.97 -6.15
CA GLY A 110 8.46 12.90 -5.18
C GLY A 110 9.40 13.24 -4.03
N ASP A 111 10.46 14.02 -4.27
CA ASP A 111 11.35 14.48 -3.17
C ASP A 111 10.63 15.42 -2.19
N ARG A 112 9.49 15.99 -2.58
CA ARG A 112 8.66 16.86 -1.72
C ARG A 112 7.51 16.14 -1.03
N VAL A 113 7.04 15.02 -1.57
CA VAL A 113 5.86 14.30 -1.04
C VAL A 113 6.21 12.95 -0.40
N VAL A 114 7.34 12.37 -0.77
CA VAL A 114 7.87 11.13 -0.21
C VAL A 114 8.95 11.47 0.81
N ARG A 115 9.06 10.64 1.84
CA ARG A 115 10.07 10.81 2.89
C ARG A 115 11.50 10.56 2.39
N TYR A 116 11.68 9.53 1.56
CA TYR A 116 12.99 9.10 1.08
C TYR A 116 13.31 9.78 -0.26
N THR A 117 14.56 10.19 -0.43
CA THR A 117 15.07 10.74 -1.69
C THR A 117 15.30 9.63 -2.71
N MET A 118 15.14 9.95 -3.99
CA MET A 118 15.48 9.01 -5.06
C MET A 118 16.99 8.73 -5.03
N SER A 119 17.37 7.45 -5.05
CA SER A 119 18.75 6.99 -5.04
C SER A 119 19.12 6.30 -6.35
N THR A 120 20.43 6.22 -6.60
CA THR A 120 21.07 5.54 -7.73
C THR A 120 21.77 4.27 -7.26
N GLY A 121 22.34 3.49 -8.17
CA GLY A 121 23.11 2.28 -7.82
C GLY A 121 22.27 1.12 -7.28
N ASN A 122 20.96 1.16 -7.49
CA ASN A 122 20.07 0.06 -7.10
C ASN A 122 20.06 -1.04 -8.16
N THR A 123 19.68 -2.25 -7.76
CA THR A 123 19.22 -3.30 -8.68
C THR A 123 17.81 -3.71 -8.30
N ILE A 124 17.05 -4.15 -9.29
CA ILE A 124 15.71 -4.70 -9.10
C ILE A 124 15.50 -5.87 -10.05
N GLU A 125 15.09 -7.01 -9.50
CA GLU A 125 14.77 -8.23 -10.23
C GLU A 125 13.30 -8.58 -10.02
N MET A 126 12.60 -8.93 -11.11
CA MET A 126 11.21 -9.35 -11.09
C MET A 126 11.10 -10.83 -10.70
N LEU A 127 10.23 -11.13 -9.75
CA LEU A 127 9.89 -12.47 -9.30
C LEU A 127 8.41 -12.72 -9.67
N PRO A 128 8.12 -13.31 -10.84
CA PRO A 128 6.79 -13.27 -11.46
C PRO A 128 5.78 -14.28 -10.89
N SER A 129 6.18 -15.16 -9.98
CA SER A 129 5.31 -16.18 -9.38
C SER A 129 5.75 -16.52 -7.97
N GLY A 130 4.87 -17.16 -7.19
CA GLY A 130 5.18 -17.63 -5.85
C GLY A 130 6.33 -18.63 -5.84
N ASP A 131 6.39 -19.53 -6.82
CA ASP A 131 7.46 -20.52 -6.93
C ASP A 131 8.85 -19.85 -7.01
N VAL A 132 8.96 -18.78 -7.82
CA VAL A 132 10.22 -18.03 -7.98
C VAL A 132 10.49 -17.15 -6.76
N ALA A 133 9.47 -16.43 -6.28
CA ALA A 133 9.62 -15.49 -5.18
C ALA A 133 9.98 -16.18 -3.87
N TYR A 134 9.26 -17.24 -3.49
CA TYR A 134 9.51 -17.95 -2.24
C TYR A 134 10.84 -18.69 -2.27
N ALA A 135 11.27 -19.22 -3.43
CA ALA A 135 12.60 -19.82 -3.56
C ALA A 135 13.71 -18.80 -3.32
N ALA A 136 13.61 -17.61 -3.92
CA ALA A 136 14.58 -16.53 -3.74
C ALA A 136 14.60 -16.00 -2.29
N MET A 137 13.42 -15.78 -1.69
CA MET A 137 13.29 -15.38 -0.28
C MET A 137 13.91 -16.43 0.65
N LYS A 138 13.62 -17.71 0.43
CA LYS A 138 14.15 -18.82 1.22
C LYS A 138 15.67 -18.89 1.11
N ALA A 139 16.22 -18.79 -0.10
CA ALA A 139 17.67 -18.79 -0.31
C ALA A 139 18.36 -17.62 0.43
N ALA A 140 17.74 -16.43 0.44
CA ALA A 140 18.25 -15.31 1.21
C ALA A 140 18.20 -15.56 2.73
N ILE A 141 17.09 -16.10 3.25
CA ILE A 141 16.94 -16.44 4.67
C ILE A 141 17.94 -17.52 5.11
N ASP A 142 18.12 -18.55 4.27
CA ASP A 142 19.05 -19.65 4.55
C ASP A 142 20.50 -19.17 4.55
N GLY A 143 20.84 -18.22 3.69
CA GLY A 143 22.15 -17.58 3.60
C GLY A 143 22.37 -16.39 4.55
N ALA A 144 21.40 -16.06 5.40
CA ALA A 144 21.52 -14.92 6.32
C ALA A 144 22.58 -15.17 7.40
N GLU A 145 23.38 -14.14 7.68
CA GLU A 145 24.50 -14.20 8.64
C GLU A 145 24.29 -13.34 9.89
N ARG A 146 23.53 -12.26 9.80
CA ARG A 146 23.41 -11.24 10.86
C ARG A 146 21.99 -11.03 11.33
N SER A 147 21.10 -10.70 10.40
CA SER A 147 19.76 -10.23 10.76
C SER A 147 18.74 -10.47 9.66
N ILE A 148 17.50 -10.75 10.07
CA ILE A 148 16.34 -10.82 9.20
C ILE A 148 15.22 -9.99 9.82
N LEU A 149 14.68 -9.06 9.03
CA LEU A 149 13.46 -8.33 9.38
C LEU A 149 12.40 -8.61 8.30
N MET A 150 11.30 -9.23 8.71
CA MET A 150 10.17 -9.51 7.84
C MET A 150 8.93 -8.79 8.36
N GLU A 151 8.25 -8.08 7.47
CA GLU A 151 6.91 -7.53 7.67
C GLU A 151 6.01 -8.05 6.55
N THR A 152 4.84 -8.58 6.88
CA THR A 152 3.89 -9.06 5.88
C THR A 152 2.44 -8.93 6.33
N TYR A 153 1.53 -8.79 5.37
CA TYR A 153 0.10 -8.81 5.65
C TYR A 153 -0.35 -10.22 6.03
N ILE A 154 -0.33 -11.19 5.09
CA ILE A 154 -0.71 -12.59 5.36
C ILE A 154 0.51 -13.50 5.33
N PHE A 155 0.61 -14.33 6.36
CA PHE A 155 1.53 -15.46 6.46
C PHE A 155 0.74 -16.67 6.94
N ASP A 156 0.29 -17.48 5.99
CA ASP A 156 -0.56 -18.65 6.29
C ASP A 156 0.28 -19.79 6.88
N ARG A 157 -0.29 -20.52 7.84
CA ARG A 157 0.26 -21.79 8.32
C ARG A 157 -0.11 -22.95 7.39
N ASP A 158 0.32 -22.86 6.15
CA ASP A 158 0.19 -23.90 5.13
C ASP A 158 1.58 -24.50 4.79
N PRO A 159 1.71 -25.51 3.91
CA PRO A 159 3.00 -26.11 3.59
C PRO A 159 4.07 -25.12 3.09
N ILE A 160 3.68 -24.07 2.35
CA ILE A 160 4.64 -23.04 1.89
C ILE A 160 5.04 -22.13 3.05
N GLY A 161 4.06 -21.71 3.84
CA GLY A 161 4.34 -20.91 5.03
C GLY A 161 5.22 -21.64 6.04
N LEU A 162 4.98 -22.94 6.26
CA LEU A 162 5.82 -23.77 7.11
C LEU A 162 7.26 -23.86 6.60
N ARG A 163 7.48 -24.01 5.28
CA ARG A 163 8.84 -24.01 4.70
C ARG A 163 9.59 -22.70 4.94
N ILE A 164 8.92 -21.56 4.80
CA ILE A 164 9.53 -20.25 5.09
C ILE A 164 9.78 -20.08 6.59
N ALA A 165 8.83 -20.49 7.42
CA ALA A 165 8.96 -20.45 8.88
C ALA A 165 10.12 -21.35 9.36
N ASP A 166 10.27 -22.54 8.81
CA ASP A 166 11.38 -23.46 9.10
C ASP A 166 12.73 -22.83 8.79
N SER A 167 12.86 -22.13 7.66
CA SER A 167 14.06 -21.39 7.30
C SER A 167 14.34 -20.24 8.27
N LEU A 168 13.33 -19.49 8.70
CA LEU A 168 13.46 -18.43 9.71
C LEU A 168 13.88 -18.99 11.08
N ILE A 169 13.27 -20.10 11.50
CA ILE A 169 13.60 -20.82 12.74
C ILE A 169 15.03 -21.36 12.67
N ALA A 170 15.43 -21.93 11.54
CA ALA A 170 16.80 -22.39 11.34
C ALA A 170 17.80 -21.22 11.42
N ALA A 171 17.48 -20.06 10.84
CA ALA A 171 18.31 -18.85 10.95
C ALA A 171 18.45 -18.38 12.41
N ALA A 172 17.34 -18.31 13.16
CA ALA A 172 17.36 -17.97 14.58
C ALA A 172 18.24 -18.94 15.39
N LYS A 173 18.15 -20.25 15.12
CA LYS A 173 18.99 -21.28 15.76
C LYS A 173 20.49 -21.16 15.42
N ARG A 174 20.83 -20.60 14.26
CA ARG A 174 22.23 -20.28 13.89
C ARG A 174 22.75 -19.01 14.58
N GLY A 175 21.91 -18.29 15.33
CA GLY A 175 22.26 -17.03 15.98
C GLY A 175 21.99 -15.78 15.13
N VAL A 176 21.33 -15.92 13.98
CA VAL A 176 20.85 -14.77 13.19
C VAL A 176 19.73 -14.10 13.95
N SER A 177 19.73 -12.77 13.96
CA SER A 177 18.75 -12.02 14.72
C SER A 177 17.47 -11.82 13.87
N VAL A 178 16.41 -12.59 14.17
CA VAL A 178 15.20 -12.68 13.32
C VAL A 178 13.99 -12.01 13.97
N ARG A 179 13.41 -11.02 13.29
CA ARG A 179 12.17 -10.30 13.68
C ARG A 179 11.11 -10.47 12.60
N VAL A 180 9.90 -10.85 12.99
CA VAL A 180 8.77 -11.07 12.08
C VAL A 180 7.54 -10.31 12.58
N LEU A 181 7.03 -9.40 11.77
CA LEU A 181 5.84 -8.61 12.02
C LEU A 181 4.72 -9.04 11.06
N ILE A 182 3.57 -9.41 11.61
CA ILE A 182 2.40 -9.83 10.82
C ILE A 182 1.21 -8.93 11.14
N ASP A 183 0.42 -8.54 10.14
CA ASP A 183 -0.80 -7.77 10.38
C ASP A 183 -1.83 -8.53 11.25
N ALA A 184 -2.52 -7.83 12.15
CA ALA A 184 -3.52 -8.42 13.05
C ALA A 184 -4.70 -9.10 12.35
N VAL A 185 -5.14 -8.59 11.21
CA VAL A 185 -6.21 -9.20 10.41
C VAL A 185 -5.61 -10.35 9.59
N GLY A 186 -4.46 -10.12 8.98
CA GLY A 186 -3.72 -11.12 8.23
C GLY A 186 -3.39 -12.40 9.02
N ALA A 187 -2.95 -12.26 10.27
CA ALA A 187 -2.60 -13.36 11.17
C ALA A 187 -3.78 -14.29 11.51
N ARG A 188 -5.02 -13.87 11.24
CA ARG A 188 -6.27 -14.61 11.49
C ARG A 188 -6.76 -15.41 10.28
N TYR A 189 -6.10 -15.30 9.12
CA TYR A 189 -6.48 -16.07 7.93
C TYR A 189 -6.18 -17.56 8.05
N SER A 190 -5.20 -17.95 8.89
CA SER A 190 -4.88 -19.35 9.21
C SER A 190 -5.23 -19.70 10.66
N VAL A 191 -5.90 -20.83 10.86
CA VAL A 191 -6.20 -21.39 12.20
C VAL A 191 -5.66 -22.83 12.26
N PRO A 192 -4.67 -23.14 13.13
CA PRO A 192 -3.97 -22.21 14.03
C PRO A 192 -3.06 -21.24 13.26
N SER A 193 -2.82 -20.06 13.85
CA SER A 193 -1.93 -19.03 13.27
C SER A 193 -0.48 -19.53 13.21
N ILE A 194 0.29 -19.05 12.22
CA ILE A 194 1.74 -19.32 12.09
C ILE A 194 2.55 -18.73 13.26
N MET A 195 2.01 -17.69 13.91
CA MET A 195 2.64 -16.98 15.04
C MET A 195 3.13 -17.93 16.14
N GLY A 196 2.31 -18.91 16.52
CA GLY A 196 2.67 -19.88 17.56
C GLY A 196 3.86 -20.72 17.15
N TYR A 197 3.89 -21.17 15.89
CA TYR A 197 4.96 -22.00 15.34
C TYR A 197 6.31 -21.27 15.31
N LEU A 198 6.31 -20.01 14.86
CA LEU A 198 7.50 -19.15 14.85
C LEU A 198 8.04 -18.93 16.28
N ARG A 199 7.14 -18.62 17.22
CA ARG A 199 7.50 -18.36 18.62
C ARG A 199 8.07 -19.60 19.32
N GLU A 200 7.45 -20.77 19.11
CA GLU A 200 7.94 -22.05 19.61
C GLU A 200 9.34 -22.40 19.04
N GLY A 201 9.61 -21.98 17.80
CA GLY A 201 10.92 -22.12 17.16
C GLY A 201 11.98 -21.10 17.57
N GLY A 202 11.65 -20.16 18.48
CA GLY A 202 12.59 -19.14 18.97
C GLY A 202 12.68 -17.86 18.11
N VAL A 203 11.77 -17.67 17.15
CA VAL A 203 11.70 -16.44 16.36
C VAL A 203 10.95 -15.35 17.14
N HIS A 204 11.49 -14.14 17.17
CA HIS A 204 10.80 -12.98 17.73
C HIS A 204 9.71 -12.53 16.75
N VAL A 205 8.45 -12.75 17.14
CA VAL A 205 7.29 -12.49 16.29
C VAL A 205 6.21 -11.72 17.05
N ASP A 206 5.70 -10.66 16.43
CA ASP A 206 4.62 -9.82 16.98
C ASP A 206 3.59 -9.45 15.91
N VAL A 207 2.47 -8.87 16.35
CA VAL A 207 1.31 -8.53 15.53
C VAL A 207 1.17 -7.03 15.41
N PHE A 208 1.30 -6.51 14.19
CA PHE A 208 1.04 -5.09 13.92
C PHE A 208 -0.41 -4.77 14.26
N ASN A 209 -0.60 -3.78 15.14
CA ASN A 209 -1.91 -3.36 15.63
C ASN A 209 -2.70 -4.49 16.34
N GLY A 210 -2.05 -5.40 17.07
CA GLY A 210 -2.70 -6.54 17.75
C GLY A 210 -3.69 -6.19 18.90
N ASN A 211 -3.63 -4.98 19.46
CA ASN A 211 -4.40 -4.58 20.67
C ASN A 211 -5.79 -3.98 20.40
N VAL A 212 -6.39 -4.25 19.24
CA VAL A 212 -7.68 -3.65 18.80
C VAL A 212 -8.86 -3.97 19.73
N ILE A 213 -8.77 -5.03 20.55
CA ILE A 213 -9.89 -5.50 21.39
C ILE A 213 -9.97 -4.76 22.74
N ILE A 214 -8.95 -3.99 23.16
CA ILE A 214 -8.95 -3.30 24.45
C ILE A 214 -9.31 -1.81 24.29
N GLY A 215 -10.58 -1.47 24.49
CA GLY A 215 -11.07 -0.10 24.79
C GLY A 215 -10.60 1.02 23.84
N LEU A 216 -9.84 1.99 24.38
CA LEU A 216 -9.49 3.31 23.79
C LEU A 216 -8.74 3.29 22.44
N ARG A 217 -8.38 2.13 21.88
CA ARG A 217 -7.69 2.00 20.58
C ARG A 217 -8.61 1.72 19.38
N LEU A 218 -9.93 1.77 19.53
CA LEU A 218 -10.90 1.67 18.41
C LEU A 218 -10.56 2.55 17.18
N PRO A 219 -10.06 3.80 17.31
CA PRO A 219 -9.66 4.62 16.16
C PRO A 219 -8.55 3.98 15.31
N TYR A 220 -7.77 3.07 15.88
CA TYR A 220 -6.71 2.33 15.20
C TYR A 220 -7.21 1.00 14.62
N ALA A 221 -8.45 0.57 14.88
CA ALA A 221 -8.98 -0.74 14.46
C ALA A 221 -8.97 -0.95 12.94
N ASN A 222 -9.02 0.13 12.16
CA ASN A 222 -8.98 0.08 10.70
C ASN A 222 -7.55 0.12 10.12
N LEU A 223 -6.53 0.41 10.95
CA LEU A 223 -5.14 0.39 10.52
C LEU A 223 -4.71 -1.03 10.24
N ARG A 224 -4.17 -1.23 9.04
CA ARG A 224 -3.56 -2.49 8.63
C ARG A 224 -2.22 -2.19 8.00
N THR A 225 -1.22 -3.01 8.31
CA THR A 225 -0.04 -3.04 7.47
C THR A 225 -0.32 -3.96 6.30
N HIS A 226 -0.31 -3.39 5.10
CA HIS A 226 -0.41 -4.13 3.86
C HIS A 226 0.96 -4.22 3.16
N ARG A 227 2.03 -3.79 3.85
CA ARG A 227 3.41 -3.90 3.41
C ARG A 227 3.84 -5.36 3.38
N LYS A 228 4.68 -5.71 2.41
CA LYS A 228 5.39 -6.99 2.33
C LYS A 228 6.85 -6.65 2.12
N ILE A 229 7.63 -6.73 3.18
CA ILE A 229 9.04 -6.37 3.19
C ILE A 229 9.80 -7.52 3.87
N LEU A 230 10.82 -8.05 3.21
CA LEU A 230 11.80 -8.93 3.83
C LEU A 230 13.18 -8.32 3.61
N THR A 231 13.86 -7.88 4.65
CA THR A 231 15.25 -7.43 4.59
C THR A 231 16.17 -8.47 5.22
N VAL A 232 17.23 -8.84 4.51
CA VAL A 232 18.24 -9.79 5.00
C VAL A 232 19.61 -9.11 5.02
N ASP A 233 20.24 -9.15 6.19
CA ASP A 233 21.56 -8.60 6.51
C ASP A 233 21.77 -7.13 6.10
N GLY A 234 20.70 -6.36 5.93
CA GLY A 234 20.78 -5.00 5.39
C GLY A 234 21.40 -4.92 3.98
N ARG A 235 21.43 -6.03 3.24
CA ARG A 235 22.09 -6.15 1.92
C ARG A 235 21.10 -6.38 0.77
N ILE A 236 20.07 -7.18 1.04
CA ILE A 236 19.05 -7.57 0.07
C ILE A 236 17.68 -7.40 0.69
N ALA A 237 16.74 -6.91 -0.09
CA ALA A 237 15.35 -6.76 0.32
C ALA A 237 14.39 -7.36 -0.71
N PHE A 238 13.25 -7.84 -0.25
CA PHE A 238 12.15 -8.30 -1.09
C PHE A 238 10.90 -7.50 -0.78
N THR A 239 10.19 -7.06 -1.82
CA THR A 239 8.90 -6.37 -1.68
C THR A 239 8.00 -6.54 -2.90
N GLY A 240 6.71 -6.23 -2.79
CA GLY A 240 5.72 -6.37 -3.87
C GLY A 240 4.31 -6.70 -3.37
N GLY A 241 3.51 -7.33 -4.22
CA GLY A 241 2.09 -7.61 -3.92
C GLY A 241 1.83 -8.91 -3.13
N MET A 242 2.79 -9.84 -3.18
CA MET A 242 2.60 -11.24 -2.78
C MET A 242 2.53 -11.46 -1.26
N ASN A 243 1.51 -12.19 -0.82
CA ASN A 243 1.40 -12.72 0.54
C ASN A 243 2.00 -14.12 0.63
N ILE A 244 2.43 -14.59 1.81
CA ILE A 244 2.99 -15.94 1.97
C ILE A 244 1.86 -16.97 2.11
N ARG A 245 1.53 -17.62 0.99
CA ARG A 245 0.44 -18.60 0.87
C ARG A 245 0.71 -19.64 -0.23
N GLN A 246 0.26 -20.88 -0.02
CA GLN A 246 0.33 -21.97 -1.00
C GLN A 246 -0.45 -21.69 -2.29
N GLY A 247 -1.45 -20.80 -2.23
CA GLY A 247 -2.27 -20.44 -3.40
C GLY A 247 -1.51 -19.76 -4.55
N PHE A 248 -0.28 -19.29 -4.30
CA PHE A 248 0.60 -18.69 -5.30
C PHE A 248 1.61 -19.67 -5.92
N THR A 249 1.57 -20.96 -5.55
CA THR A 249 2.50 -21.97 -6.06
C THR A 249 1.79 -22.99 -6.93
N ARG A 250 2.47 -23.40 -8.01
CA ARG A 250 1.97 -24.47 -8.88
C ARG A 250 1.93 -25.81 -8.16
N GLU A 251 2.81 -26.04 -7.19
CA GLU A 251 2.83 -27.27 -6.40
C GLU A 251 1.48 -27.58 -5.73
N PHE A 252 0.79 -26.56 -5.19
CA PHE A 252 -0.45 -26.75 -4.43
C PHE A 252 -1.70 -26.31 -5.20
N ALA A 253 -1.59 -25.33 -6.10
CA ALA A 253 -2.73 -24.80 -6.84
C ALA A 253 -2.74 -25.19 -8.33
N GLN A 254 -1.72 -25.91 -8.83
CA GLN A 254 -1.59 -26.33 -10.23
C GLN A 254 -1.81 -25.13 -11.18
N ASP A 255 -2.62 -25.30 -12.21
CA ASP A 255 -2.95 -24.24 -13.18
C ASP A 255 -3.91 -23.18 -12.63
N HIS A 256 -4.42 -23.33 -11.40
CA HIS A 256 -5.27 -22.35 -10.72
C HIS A 256 -4.48 -21.44 -9.77
N CYS A 257 -3.14 -21.53 -9.75
CA CYS A 257 -2.31 -20.69 -8.88
C CYS A 257 -2.54 -19.21 -9.17
N ALA A 258 -2.83 -18.44 -8.12
CA ALA A 258 -2.89 -17.00 -8.25
C ALA A 258 -1.52 -16.47 -8.67
N LEU A 259 -1.51 -15.42 -9.49
CA LEU A 259 -0.29 -14.75 -9.93
C LEU A 259 -0.12 -13.48 -9.10
N ASP A 260 1.12 -13.13 -8.78
CA ASP A 260 1.47 -11.84 -8.18
C ASP A 260 2.94 -11.57 -8.48
N MET A 261 3.32 -10.31 -8.53
CA MET A 261 4.68 -9.90 -8.78
C MET A 261 5.34 -9.46 -7.48
N HIS A 262 6.48 -10.07 -7.21
CA HIS A 262 7.39 -9.66 -6.15
C HIS A 262 8.71 -9.20 -6.75
N PHE A 263 9.55 -8.53 -5.97
CA PHE A 263 10.77 -7.92 -6.44
C PHE A 263 11.89 -8.19 -5.45
N CYS A 264 13.07 -8.55 -5.96
CA CYS A 264 14.31 -8.61 -5.22
C CYS A 264 15.10 -7.32 -5.49
N VAL A 265 15.55 -6.64 -4.44
CA VAL A 265 16.20 -5.32 -4.49
C VAL A 265 17.52 -5.38 -3.76
N THR A 266 18.57 -4.80 -4.37
CA THR A 266 19.84 -4.50 -3.70
C THR A 266 20.25 -3.05 -3.96
N GLY A 267 21.20 -2.55 -3.17
CA GLY A 267 21.65 -1.16 -3.23
C GLY A 267 20.98 -0.27 -2.18
N PRO A 268 21.09 1.07 -2.32
CA PRO A 268 20.64 2.02 -1.29
C PRO A 268 19.19 1.88 -0.85
N ALA A 269 18.28 1.47 -1.74
CA ALA A 269 16.86 1.29 -1.43
C ALA A 269 16.59 0.24 -0.33
N VAL A 270 17.53 -0.67 -0.08
CA VAL A 270 17.44 -1.63 1.04
C VAL A 270 17.39 -0.91 2.39
N ALA A 271 18.12 0.20 2.54
CA ALA A 271 18.10 1.02 3.75
C ALA A 271 16.70 1.60 4.01
N ASP A 272 16.04 2.10 2.96
CA ASP A 272 14.73 2.72 3.06
C ASP A 272 13.62 1.68 3.34
N LEU A 273 13.71 0.49 2.75
CA LEU A 273 12.81 -0.64 3.06
C LEU A 273 13.00 -1.16 4.49
N PHE A 274 14.26 -1.28 4.93
CA PHE A 274 14.59 -1.63 6.32
C PHE A 274 14.02 -0.60 7.30
N ASN A 275 14.28 0.69 7.07
CA ASN A 275 13.83 1.76 7.95
C ASN A 275 12.29 1.81 8.06
N THR A 276 11.58 1.58 6.96
CA THR A 276 10.11 1.51 6.95
C THR A 276 9.60 0.39 7.87
N SER A 277 10.10 -0.84 7.70
CA SER A 277 9.66 -1.99 8.49
C SER A 277 10.18 -1.97 9.95
N ALA A 278 11.36 -1.38 10.19
CA ALA A 278 11.93 -1.21 11.52
C ALA A 278 11.14 -0.19 12.36
N GLU A 279 10.55 0.82 11.72
CA GLU A 279 9.63 1.76 12.38
C GLU A 279 8.32 1.10 12.80
N ASP A 280 7.75 0.26 11.93
CA ASP A 280 6.53 -0.49 12.27
C ASP A 280 6.79 -1.53 13.37
N TRP A 281 7.97 -2.16 13.37
CA TRP A 281 8.44 -3.00 14.46
C TRP A 281 8.53 -2.22 15.76
N ARG A 282 9.24 -1.08 15.76
CA ARG A 282 9.38 -0.23 16.96
C ARG A 282 8.04 0.30 17.45
N PHE A 283 7.14 0.68 16.54
CA PHE A 283 5.79 1.12 16.89
C PHE A 283 5.01 0.01 17.61
N THR A 284 5.21 -1.24 17.20
CA THR A 284 4.50 -2.40 17.76
C THR A 284 5.11 -2.86 19.08
N THR A 285 6.43 -3.03 19.13
CA THR A 285 7.13 -3.72 20.22
C THR A 285 7.85 -2.76 21.18
N GLY A 286 8.12 -1.53 20.76
CA GLY A 286 8.99 -0.59 21.46
C GLY A 286 10.48 -0.86 21.28
N GLU A 287 10.88 -1.97 20.66
CA GLU A 287 12.27 -2.33 20.40
C GLU A 287 12.86 -1.45 19.28
N MET A 288 14.03 -0.88 19.53
CA MET A 288 14.79 -0.18 18.50
C MET A 288 15.79 -1.14 17.88
N LEU A 289 15.65 -1.41 16.58
CA LEU A 289 16.58 -2.26 15.84
C LEU A 289 17.84 -1.46 15.50
N GLY A 290 18.87 -1.61 16.33
CA GLY A 290 20.18 -0.99 16.16
C GLY A 290 21.28 -1.94 16.63
N GLY A 291 22.54 -1.60 16.36
CA GLY A 291 23.68 -2.49 16.62
C GLY A 291 24.35 -2.95 15.33
N SER A 292 25.41 -3.75 15.46
CA SER A 292 26.21 -4.23 14.33
C SER A 292 25.45 -5.24 13.45
N GLU A 293 24.53 -5.99 14.04
CA GLU A 293 23.71 -7.00 13.37
C GLU A 293 22.72 -6.36 12.39
N TRP A 294 22.19 -5.18 12.72
CA TRP A 294 21.21 -4.43 11.93
C TRP A 294 21.83 -3.39 11.00
N ARG A 295 23.15 -3.42 10.82
CA ARG A 295 23.86 -2.46 9.98
C ARG A 295 23.54 -2.70 8.51
N ILE A 296 23.13 -1.63 7.82
CA ILE A 296 22.97 -1.63 6.36
C ILE A 296 24.32 -1.91 5.69
N ALA A 297 24.33 -2.83 4.74
CA ALA A 297 25.53 -3.14 3.96
C ALA A 297 25.83 -2.02 2.96
N ALA A 298 27.11 -1.75 2.73
CA ALA A 298 27.52 -0.84 1.67
C ALA A 298 27.00 -1.36 0.32
N PRO A 299 26.40 -0.49 -0.52
CA PRO A 299 26.01 -0.86 -1.87
C PRO A 299 27.19 -1.39 -2.69
N SER A 300 26.95 -2.40 -3.53
CA SER A 300 27.99 -2.97 -4.41
C SER A 300 28.23 -2.14 -5.67
N ASN A 301 27.26 -1.32 -6.06
CA ASN A 301 27.35 -0.47 -7.24
C ASN A 301 27.89 0.91 -6.86
N GLU A 302 28.40 1.62 -7.86
CA GLU A 302 28.87 2.99 -7.70
C GLU A 302 27.72 4.02 -7.69
N PRO A 303 27.87 5.15 -6.98
CA PRO A 303 26.95 6.28 -7.09
C PRO A 303 26.74 6.74 -8.54
N GLY A 304 25.51 7.07 -8.88
CA GLY A 304 25.11 7.50 -10.21
C GLY A 304 24.86 6.37 -11.23
N ALA A 305 25.14 5.12 -10.89
CA ALA A 305 24.79 3.98 -11.73
C ALA A 305 23.25 3.81 -11.83
N PRO A 306 22.70 3.30 -12.95
CA PRO A 306 21.33 2.78 -12.93
C PRO A 306 21.24 1.63 -11.92
N VAL A 307 20.11 1.33 -11.29
CA VAL A 307 18.73 1.80 -11.49
C VAL A 307 18.38 2.94 -10.50
N PHE A 308 17.62 3.95 -10.96
CA PHE A 308 17.15 5.04 -10.11
C PHE A 308 15.87 4.62 -9.42
N MET A 309 15.85 4.67 -8.08
CA MET A 309 14.75 4.13 -7.29
C MET A 309 14.43 4.98 -6.08
N ARG A 310 13.14 5.08 -5.75
CA ARG A 310 12.65 5.68 -4.51
C ARG A 310 11.64 4.74 -3.87
N VAL A 311 11.86 4.44 -2.59
CA VAL A 311 10.87 3.73 -1.78
C VAL A 311 9.78 4.70 -1.37
N VAL A 312 8.53 4.35 -1.66
CA VAL A 312 7.35 5.16 -1.37
C VAL A 312 6.53 4.46 -0.30
N ALA A 313 6.84 4.76 0.96
CA ALA A 313 6.03 4.33 2.10
C ALA A 313 4.83 5.29 2.26
N SER A 314 3.61 4.75 2.23
CA SER A 314 2.38 5.50 2.48
C SER A 314 1.57 4.89 3.61
N GLY A 315 0.66 5.68 4.20
CA GLY A 315 -0.20 5.24 5.28
C GLY A 315 -1.13 6.35 5.80
N PRO A 316 -2.09 5.99 6.68
CA PRO A 316 -3.06 6.91 7.31
C PRO A 316 -2.43 7.82 8.39
N ASP A 317 -1.20 8.26 8.18
CA ASP A 317 -0.41 9.10 9.08
C ASP A 317 -0.01 10.42 8.38
N ARG A 318 1.22 10.92 8.60
CA ARG A 318 1.75 12.09 7.87
C ARG A 318 1.93 11.86 6.36
N SER A 319 2.03 10.59 5.94
CA SER A 319 2.19 10.17 4.53
C SER A 319 0.85 9.92 3.84
N VAL A 320 -0.25 10.35 4.46
CA VAL A 320 -1.58 10.28 3.87
C VAL A 320 -1.56 11.00 2.52
N GLU A 321 -2.05 10.32 1.48
CA GLU A 321 -2.05 10.78 0.08
C GLU A 321 -0.67 10.86 -0.62
N THR A 322 0.43 10.40 0.00
CA THR A 322 1.74 10.34 -0.69
C THR A 322 1.64 9.52 -1.97
N ASN A 323 1.11 8.31 -1.90
CA ASN A 323 0.93 7.45 -3.08
C ASN A 323 0.00 8.11 -4.12
N HIS A 324 -1.12 8.69 -3.67
CA HIS A 324 -2.05 9.41 -4.54
C HIS A 324 -1.37 10.55 -5.32
N LYS A 325 -0.56 11.38 -4.65
CA LYS A 325 0.20 12.48 -5.27
C LYS A 325 1.24 11.98 -6.26
N MET A 326 1.92 10.87 -5.95
CA MET A 326 2.88 10.23 -6.87
C MET A 326 2.18 9.77 -8.16
N LEU A 327 1.03 9.11 -8.03
CA LEU A 327 0.24 8.67 -9.18
C LEU A 327 -0.24 9.86 -10.01
N ILE A 328 -0.84 10.90 -9.39
CA ILE A 328 -1.27 12.11 -10.11
C ILE A 328 -0.10 12.77 -10.85
N GLY A 329 1.07 12.84 -10.23
CA GLY A 329 2.30 13.35 -10.84
C GLY A 329 2.69 12.57 -12.09
N ALA A 330 2.77 11.24 -11.97
CA ALA A 330 3.15 10.35 -13.06
C ALA A 330 2.17 10.45 -14.25
N LEU A 331 0.87 10.45 -13.96
CA LEU A 331 -0.18 10.62 -14.97
C LEU A 331 -0.13 12.00 -15.65
N SER A 332 0.32 13.03 -14.94
CA SER A 332 0.45 14.39 -15.47
C SER A 332 1.63 14.53 -16.42
N VAL A 333 2.74 13.81 -16.18
CA VAL A 333 3.95 13.88 -17.02
C VAL A 333 3.96 12.86 -18.17
N ALA A 334 2.99 11.95 -18.23
CA ALA A 334 2.86 10.94 -19.29
C ALA A 334 2.62 11.56 -20.67
N HIS A 335 3.36 11.07 -21.68
CA HIS A 335 3.35 11.61 -23.05
C HIS A 335 2.88 10.61 -24.12
N LYS A 336 3.11 9.30 -23.93
CA LYS A 336 2.87 8.26 -24.94
C LYS A 336 1.89 7.20 -24.44
N SER A 337 2.17 6.56 -23.31
CA SER A 337 1.38 5.47 -22.76
C SER A 337 1.36 5.46 -21.22
N ILE A 338 0.24 5.02 -20.68
CA ILE A 338 0.03 4.66 -19.29
C ILE A 338 -0.55 3.23 -19.31
N ARG A 339 0.19 2.28 -18.76
CA ARG A 339 -0.27 0.90 -18.58
C ARG A 339 -0.40 0.59 -17.11
N ILE A 340 -1.58 0.14 -16.69
CA ILE A 340 -1.91 -0.20 -15.31
C ILE A 340 -2.38 -1.65 -15.26
N MET A 341 -1.87 -2.40 -14.29
CA MET A 341 -2.40 -3.68 -13.88
C MET A 341 -2.69 -3.64 -12.39
N SER A 342 -3.94 -3.89 -12.02
CA SER A 342 -4.35 -3.94 -10.62
C SER A 342 -5.49 -4.94 -10.42
N PRO A 343 -5.47 -5.77 -9.36
CA PRO A 343 -6.59 -6.66 -9.04
C PRO A 343 -7.83 -5.88 -8.60
N TYR A 344 -7.61 -4.74 -7.94
CA TYR A 344 -8.65 -3.86 -7.43
C TYR A 344 -8.40 -2.46 -7.99
N PHE A 345 -9.22 -2.06 -8.95
CA PHE A 345 -9.13 -0.78 -9.65
C PHE A 345 -10.42 0.01 -9.42
N LEU A 346 -10.44 0.70 -8.29
CA LEU A 346 -11.54 1.51 -7.80
C LEU A 346 -11.05 2.95 -7.52
N PRO A 347 -10.44 3.64 -8.50
CA PRO A 347 -9.85 4.95 -8.28
C PRO A 347 -10.89 5.99 -7.86
N ASP A 348 -10.44 6.99 -7.12
CA ASP A 348 -11.25 8.16 -6.79
C ASP A 348 -11.44 9.08 -7.99
N ARG A 349 -12.19 10.17 -7.78
CA ARG A 349 -12.56 11.09 -8.87
C ARG A 349 -11.33 11.83 -9.41
N GLU A 350 -10.38 12.11 -8.56
CA GLU A 350 -9.13 12.82 -8.85
C GLU A 350 -8.26 11.98 -9.78
N LEU A 351 -8.04 10.69 -9.47
CA LEU A 351 -7.31 9.77 -10.33
C LEU A 351 -8.03 9.48 -11.65
N ILE A 352 -9.36 9.30 -11.62
CA ILE A 352 -10.16 9.17 -12.85
C ILE A 352 -9.97 10.41 -13.73
N SER A 353 -10.02 11.61 -13.14
CA SER A 353 -9.86 12.86 -13.88
C SER A 353 -8.46 12.99 -14.48
N ALA A 354 -7.41 12.59 -13.75
CA ALA A 354 -6.04 12.59 -14.26
C ALA A 354 -5.85 11.61 -15.43
N LEU A 355 -6.36 10.38 -15.31
CA LEU A 355 -6.34 9.36 -16.38
C LEU A 355 -7.07 9.85 -17.64
N VAL A 356 -8.30 10.33 -17.47
CA VAL A 356 -9.11 10.87 -18.58
C VAL A 356 -8.45 12.08 -19.23
N THR A 357 -7.83 12.95 -18.44
CA THR A 357 -7.10 14.10 -18.97
C THR A 357 -5.90 13.66 -19.78
N ALA A 358 -5.13 12.67 -19.29
CA ALA A 358 -4.03 12.09 -20.06
C ALA A 358 -4.51 11.46 -21.37
N ALA A 359 -5.58 10.68 -21.34
CA ALA A 359 -6.17 10.09 -22.54
C ALA A 359 -6.60 11.17 -23.56
N ARG A 360 -7.20 12.27 -23.09
CA ARG A 360 -7.56 13.42 -23.94
C ARG A 360 -6.36 14.19 -24.51
N ARG A 361 -5.18 14.11 -23.89
CA ARG A 361 -3.92 14.63 -24.48
C ARG A 361 -3.36 13.73 -25.58
N GLY A 362 -3.98 12.58 -25.84
CA GLY A 362 -3.50 11.58 -26.82
C GLY A 362 -2.59 10.51 -26.21
N VAL A 363 -2.48 10.43 -24.88
CA VAL A 363 -1.76 9.35 -24.20
C VAL A 363 -2.60 8.08 -24.27
N GLU A 364 -2.01 6.96 -24.67
CA GLU A 364 -2.68 5.67 -24.63
C GLU A 364 -2.84 5.18 -23.18
N VAL A 365 -4.07 4.98 -22.70
CA VAL A 365 -4.33 4.55 -21.33
C VAL A 365 -4.96 3.16 -21.33
N ASP A 366 -4.18 2.15 -20.93
CA ASP A 366 -4.62 0.75 -20.79
C ASP A 366 -4.67 0.35 -19.32
N ILE A 367 -5.83 -0.16 -18.91
CA ILE A 367 -6.06 -0.63 -17.55
C ILE A 367 -6.46 -2.11 -17.63
N VAL A 368 -5.64 -2.97 -17.05
CA VAL A 368 -5.86 -4.41 -16.96
C VAL A 368 -6.36 -4.78 -15.58
N VAL A 369 -7.51 -5.45 -15.56
CA VAL A 369 -8.13 -6.01 -14.35
C VAL A 369 -8.43 -7.50 -14.59
N PRO A 370 -8.42 -8.34 -13.55
CA PRO A 370 -8.69 -9.77 -13.72
C PRO A 370 -10.15 -10.03 -14.10
N THR A 371 -10.42 -11.05 -14.91
CA THR A 371 -11.78 -11.53 -15.18
C THR A 371 -12.33 -12.28 -13.96
N ALA A 372 -11.54 -13.20 -13.42
CA ALA A 372 -11.84 -13.93 -12.19
C ALA A 372 -11.22 -13.18 -11.01
N ASN A 373 -12.06 -12.63 -10.13
CA ASN A 373 -11.62 -11.88 -8.95
C ASN A 373 -11.99 -12.64 -7.67
N ASN A 374 -11.08 -12.70 -6.69
CA ASN A 374 -11.34 -13.32 -5.40
C ASN A 374 -12.33 -12.51 -4.53
N LEU A 375 -12.53 -11.22 -4.83
CA LEU A 375 -13.46 -10.34 -4.13
C LEU A 375 -14.60 -9.89 -5.06
N VAL A 376 -15.67 -10.68 -5.13
CA VAL A 376 -16.82 -10.43 -6.02
C VAL A 376 -17.47 -9.06 -5.77
N LEU A 377 -17.58 -8.63 -4.51
CA LEU A 377 -18.17 -7.32 -4.18
C LEU A 377 -17.35 -6.16 -4.72
N VAL A 378 -16.02 -6.26 -4.62
CA VAL A 378 -15.09 -5.24 -5.12
C VAL A 378 -15.14 -5.22 -6.65
N ASP A 379 -15.13 -6.38 -7.31
CA ASP A 379 -15.25 -6.48 -8.77
C ASP A 379 -16.52 -5.81 -9.32
N ARG A 380 -17.66 -5.99 -8.62
CA ARG A 380 -18.93 -5.33 -8.97
C ARG A 380 -18.85 -3.82 -8.81
N ALA A 381 -18.25 -3.33 -7.71
CA ALA A 381 -18.05 -1.91 -7.48
C ALA A 381 -17.12 -1.27 -8.52
N MET A 382 -16.02 -1.95 -8.90
CA MET A 382 -15.11 -1.53 -9.96
C MET A 382 -15.83 -1.41 -11.30
N THR A 383 -16.57 -2.45 -11.69
CA THR A 383 -17.32 -2.50 -12.94
C THR A 383 -18.33 -1.35 -13.04
N ALA A 384 -18.89 -0.91 -11.91
CA ALA A 384 -19.80 0.21 -11.86
C ALA A 384 -19.16 1.56 -12.23
N GLN A 385 -17.83 1.70 -12.19
CA GLN A 385 -17.10 2.93 -12.53
C GLN A 385 -16.50 2.94 -13.93
N PHE A 386 -16.45 1.79 -14.62
CA PHE A 386 -15.79 1.65 -15.93
C PHE A 386 -16.37 2.61 -16.98
N ASP A 387 -17.67 2.90 -16.91
CA ASP A 387 -18.34 3.84 -17.80
C ASP A 387 -17.76 5.26 -17.77
N GLN A 388 -17.19 5.69 -16.63
CA GLN A 388 -16.60 7.03 -16.46
C GLN A 388 -15.31 7.19 -17.27
N MET A 389 -14.58 6.11 -17.50
CA MET A 389 -13.28 6.08 -18.17
C MET A 389 -13.41 5.67 -19.63
N LEU A 390 -14.19 4.62 -19.93
CA LEU A 390 -14.40 4.12 -21.30
C LEU A 390 -15.00 5.19 -22.23
N LYS A 391 -15.92 6.03 -21.72
CA LYS A 391 -16.50 7.13 -22.51
C LYS A 391 -15.51 8.26 -22.82
N ASN A 392 -14.30 8.20 -22.27
CA ASN A 392 -13.30 9.25 -22.24
C ASN A 392 -11.92 8.75 -22.71
N TYR A 393 -11.90 7.83 -23.67
CA TYR A 393 -10.70 7.34 -24.37
C TYR A 393 -9.75 6.44 -23.57
N CYS A 394 -10.05 6.13 -22.31
CA CYS A 394 -9.33 5.07 -21.60
C CYS A 394 -9.82 3.69 -22.06
N ARG A 395 -8.93 2.71 -22.09
CA ARG A 395 -9.22 1.32 -22.45
C ARG A 395 -9.13 0.45 -21.20
N ILE A 396 -10.15 -0.37 -20.96
CA ILE A 396 -10.17 -1.32 -19.84
C ILE A 396 -10.25 -2.73 -20.41
N TRP A 397 -9.42 -3.61 -19.85
CA TRP A 397 -9.21 -4.96 -20.33
C TRP A 397 -9.41 -5.95 -19.18
N ARG A 398 -10.17 -7.01 -19.46
CA ARG A 398 -10.42 -8.13 -18.55
C ARG A 398 -9.47 -9.27 -18.93
N ALA A 399 -8.42 -9.46 -18.14
CA ALA A 399 -7.44 -10.52 -18.35
C ALA A 399 -8.06 -11.89 -18.00
N GLU A 400 -7.89 -12.87 -18.89
CA GLU A 400 -8.29 -14.25 -18.64
C GLU A 400 -7.23 -15.00 -17.82
N GLY A 401 -7.58 -16.22 -17.41
CA GLY A 401 -6.70 -17.09 -16.66
C GLY A 401 -6.79 -16.90 -15.14
N PRO A 402 -5.76 -17.36 -14.41
CA PRO A 402 -5.75 -17.30 -12.95
C PRO A 402 -5.82 -15.86 -12.42
N PHE A 403 -6.34 -15.71 -11.21
CA PHE A 403 -6.40 -14.41 -10.54
C PHE A 403 -4.99 -13.81 -10.42
N ASN A 404 -4.78 -12.64 -11.02
CA ASN A 404 -3.53 -11.89 -10.93
C ASN A 404 -3.69 -10.72 -9.95
N HIS A 405 -2.91 -10.77 -8.87
CA HIS A 405 -2.90 -9.81 -7.78
C HIS A 405 -1.75 -8.78 -7.90
N SER A 406 -1.04 -8.72 -9.03
CA SER A 406 0.05 -7.76 -9.24
C SER A 406 -0.45 -6.31 -9.28
N LYS A 407 0.33 -5.39 -8.70
CA LYS A 407 0.07 -3.94 -8.75
C LYS A 407 1.20 -3.27 -9.51
N LEU A 408 1.00 -3.11 -10.81
CA LEU A 408 2.02 -2.64 -11.74
C LEU A 408 1.51 -1.43 -12.48
N LEU A 409 2.36 -0.43 -12.63
CA LEU A 409 2.10 0.73 -13.47
C LEU A 409 3.39 1.07 -14.22
N ALA A 410 3.26 1.31 -15.53
CA ALA A 410 4.32 1.86 -16.37
C ALA A 410 3.85 3.10 -17.12
N VAL A 411 4.70 4.12 -17.16
CA VAL A 411 4.51 5.35 -17.95
C VAL A 411 5.62 5.43 -18.99
N ASP A 412 5.21 5.42 -20.26
CA ASP A 412 6.05 5.58 -21.45
C ASP A 412 7.22 4.58 -21.57
N GLY A 413 7.19 3.47 -20.82
CA GLY A 413 8.29 2.52 -20.71
C GLY A 413 9.57 3.11 -20.08
N ILE A 414 9.45 4.20 -19.30
CA ILE A 414 10.60 4.89 -18.67
C ILE A 414 10.44 4.95 -17.15
N TRP A 415 9.22 5.12 -16.67
CA TRP A 415 8.91 5.20 -15.25
C TRP A 415 7.97 4.07 -14.87
N ALA A 416 8.29 3.35 -13.80
CA ALA A 416 7.47 2.28 -13.27
C ALA A 416 7.14 2.51 -11.79
N TYR A 417 6.00 2.00 -11.38
CA TYR A 417 5.53 2.03 -10.00
C TYR A 417 4.95 0.67 -9.66
N VAL A 418 5.62 -0.01 -8.73
CA VAL A 418 5.35 -1.42 -8.40
C VAL A 418 5.41 -1.61 -6.89
N GLY A 419 4.56 -2.47 -6.33
CA GLY A 419 4.56 -2.63 -4.88
C GLY A 419 3.33 -3.32 -4.32
N SER A 420 2.92 -2.89 -3.12
CA SER A 420 1.79 -3.47 -2.40
C SER A 420 0.47 -2.75 -2.64
N SER A 421 0.50 -1.51 -3.12
CA SER A 421 -0.68 -0.64 -3.19
C SER A 421 -1.64 -1.02 -4.31
N ASN A 422 -2.89 -1.30 -3.96
CA ASN A 422 -3.97 -1.30 -4.94
C ASN A 422 -4.42 0.13 -5.28
N LEU A 423 -5.09 0.28 -6.42
CA LEU A 423 -5.72 1.54 -6.83
C LEU A 423 -7.16 1.61 -6.34
N ASP A 424 -7.35 1.52 -5.03
CA ASP A 424 -8.64 1.64 -4.33
C ASP A 424 -8.53 2.58 -3.11
N PRO A 425 -9.67 3.09 -2.58
CA PRO A 425 -9.65 4.06 -1.50
C PRO A 425 -9.04 3.54 -0.21
N ARG A 426 -9.14 2.23 0.06
CA ARG A 426 -8.59 1.61 1.25
C ARG A 426 -7.06 1.58 1.20
N SER A 427 -6.44 1.10 0.12
CA SER A 427 -4.99 1.11 -0.05
C SER A 427 -4.44 2.54 -0.06
N LEU A 428 -5.11 3.48 -0.73
CA LEU A 428 -4.61 4.86 -0.87
C LEU A 428 -4.75 5.72 0.40
N ARG A 429 -5.63 5.35 1.35
CA ARG A 429 -5.93 6.20 2.51
C ARG A 429 -5.88 5.51 3.87
N LEU A 430 -6.11 4.20 3.96
CA LEU A 430 -6.35 3.49 5.22
C LEU A 430 -5.30 2.43 5.55
N ASN A 431 -4.68 1.80 4.55
CA ASN A 431 -3.61 0.84 4.78
C ASN A 431 -2.25 1.54 4.80
N PHE A 432 -1.33 1.00 5.59
CA PHE A 432 0.08 1.23 5.37
C PHE A 432 0.52 0.39 4.18
N GLU A 433 1.13 1.02 3.18
CA GLU A 433 1.59 0.40 1.95
C GLU A 433 3.06 0.77 1.70
N VAL A 434 3.70 0.03 0.80
CA VAL A 434 5.05 0.30 0.32
C VAL A 434 5.12 0.00 -1.18
N ASP A 435 5.58 0.97 -1.94
CA ASP A 435 5.81 0.84 -3.37
C ASP A 435 7.23 1.30 -3.72
N LEU A 436 7.68 0.91 -4.91
CA LEU A 436 8.92 1.30 -5.52
C LEU A 436 8.60 2.14 -6.75
N GLU A 437 9.01 3.40 -6.71
CA GLU A 437 9.15 4.19 -7.91
C GLU A 437 10.50 3.87 -8.55
N VAL A 438 10.46 3.48 -9.83
CA VAL A 438 11.66 3.11 -10.58
C VAL A 438 11.72 3.95 -11.86
N LEU A 439 12.82 4.68 -12.02
CA LEU A 439 13.10 5.46 -13.23
C LEU A 439 14.24 4.78 -13.99
N ASP A 440 13.89 3.87 -14.89
CA ASP A 440 14.83 3.12 -15.71
C ASP A 440 14.13 2.57 -16.96
N ARG A 441 14.75 2.74 -18.13
CA ARG A 441 14.17 2.33 -19.42
C ARG A 441 14.09 0.81 -19.56
N GLY A 442 15.05 0.08 -18.99
CA GLY A 442 15.08 -1.38 -19.06
C GLY A 442 13.96 -1.98 -18.20
N PHE A 443 13.93 -1.62 -16.92
CA PHE A 443 12.95 -2.13 -15.98
C PHE A 443 11.52 -1.68 -16.33
N ALA A 444 11.29 -0.38 -16.54
CA ALA A 444 9.96 0.11 -16.89
C ALA A 444 9.48 -0.40 -18.25
N GLY A 445 10.39 -0.58 -19.22
CA GLY A 445 10.10 -1.24 -20.49
C GLY A 445 9.69 -2.71 -20.31
N THR A 446 10.28 -3.41 -19.34
CA THR A 446 9.93 -4.81 -19.03
C THR A 446 8.54 -4.91 -18.39
N ILE A 447 8.19 -4.00 -17.47
CA ILE A 447 6.82 -3.90 -16.92
C ILE A 447 5.81 -3.56 -18.02
N ASP A 448 6.13 -2.59 -18.88
CA ASP A 448 5.28 -2.19 -20.00
C ASP A 448 5.02 -3.37 -20.95
N ALA A 449 6.07 -4.12 -21.32
CA ALA A 449 5.98 -5.30 -22.16
C ALA A 449 5.21 -6.45 -21.49
N HIS A 450 5.39 -6.67 -20.18
CA HIS A 450 4.64 -7.68 -19.43
C HIS A 450 3.13 -7.40 -19.46
N ILE A 451 2.72 -6.15 -19.20
CA ILE A 451 1.31 -5.76 -19.31
C ILE A 451 0.85 -5.88 -20.77
N GLY A 452 1.68 -5.48 -21.74
CA GLY A 452 1.42 -5.60 -23.17
C GLY A 452 1.10 -7.03 -23.61
N ALA A 453 1.88 -8.02 -23.18
CA ALA A 453 1.64 -9.43 -23.49
C ALA A 453 0.30 -9.94 -22.93
N ILE A 454 -0.14 -9.42 -21.77
CA ILE A 454 -1.43 -9.79 -21.20
C ILE A 454 -2.58 -9.13 -21.98
N LEU A 455 -2.38 -7.94 -22.53
CA LEU A 455 -3.37 -7.28 -23.39
C LEU A 455 -3.68 -8.08 -24.65
N GLU A 456 -2.72 -8.83 -25.20
CA GLU A 456 -2.91 -9.64 -26.42
C GLU A 456 -3.96 -10.74 -26.26
N THR A 457 -4.18 -11.23 -25.03
CA THR A 457 -5.16 -12.28 -24.72
C THR A 457 -6.32 -11.80 -23.87
N ALA A 458 -6.32 -10.54 -23.43
CA ALA A 458 -7.37 -9.96 -22.61
C ALA A 458 -8.59 -9.51 -23.44
N HIS A 459 -9.76 -9.50 -22.80
CA HIS A 459 -10.99 -9.01 -23.43
C HIS A 459 -11.19 -7.52 -23.17
N ALA A 460 -11.35 -6.75 -24.24
CA ALA A 460 -11.73 -5.35 -24.13
C ALA A 460 -13.13 -5.22 -23.50
N VAL A 461 -13.26 -4.33 -22.51
CA VAL A 461 -14.56 -3.96 -21.95
C VAL A 461 -15.23 -2.97 -22.90
N ASP A 462 -16.33 -3.41 -23.51
CA ASP A 462 -17.10 -2.58 -24.43
C ASP A 462 -18.15 -1.73 -23.69
N LEU A 463 -18.19 -0.42 -24.00
CA LEU A 463 -19.08 0.53 -23.32
C LEU A 463 -20.56 0.27 -23.63
N GLU A 464 -20.89 -0.12 -24.86
CA GLU A 464 -22.28 -0.37 -25.27
C GLU A 464 -22.81 -1.62 -24.57
N LYS A 465 -22.03 -2.72 -24.58
CA LYS A 465 -22.32 -3.93 -23.82
C LYS A 465 -22.45 -3.65 -22.33
N LEU A 466 -21.55 -2.85 -21.75
CA LEU A 466 -21.60 -2.48 -20.33
C LEU A 466 -22.93 -1.79 -19.96
N ARG A 467 -23.42 -0.89 -20.83
CA ARG A 467 -24.69 -0.16 -20.65
C ARG A 467 -25.93 -1.00 -20.93
N ALA A 468 -25.84 -1.97 -21.86
CA ALA A 468 -26.93 -2.85 -22.25
C ALA A 468 -27.26 -3.94 -21.21
N ARG A 469 -26.42 -4.12 -20.18
CA ARG A 469 -26.68 -5.10 -19.10
C ARG A 469 -28.00 -4.81 -18.35
N PRO A 470 -28.68 -5.85 -17.83
CA PRO A 470 -29.97 -5.70 -17.15
C PRO A 470 -29.95 -4.65 -16.03
N PHE A 471 -31.05 -3.90 -15.89
CA PHE A 471 -31.18 -2.83 -14.91
C PHE A 471 -30.83 -3.27 -13.48
N ILE A 472 -31.36 -4.43 -13.04
CA ILE A 472 -31.12 -4.95 -11.69
C ILE A 472 -29.63 -5.20 -11.44
N VAL A 473 -28.90 -5.74 -12.43
CA VAL A 473 -27.45 -5.97 -12.32
C VAL A 473 -26.72 -4.64 -12.14
N ARG A 474 -27.03 -3.66 -12.99
CA ARG A 474 -26.44 -2.31 -12.93
C ARG A 474 -26.78 -1.59 -11.62
N LEU A 475 -27.99 -1.78 -11.09
CA LEU A 475 -28.43 -1.19 -9.82
C LEU A 475 -27.62 -1.78 -8.65
N ILE A 476 -27.48 -3.11 -8.58
CA ILE A 476 -26.69 -3.77 -7.54
C ILE A 476 -25.23 -3.29 -7.59
N GLU A 477 -24.63 -3.21 -8.78
CA GLU A 477 -23.27 -2.70 -8.96
C GLU A 477 -23.13 -1.25 -8.46
N LYS A 478 -24.09 -0.38 -8.77
CA LYS A 478 -24.09 1.02 -8.28
C LYS A 478 -24.31 1.10 -6.77
N ILE A 479 -25.13 0.24 -6.16
CA ILE A 479 -25.31 0.17 -4.70
C ILE A 479 -24.00 -0.26 -4.03
N LEU A 480 -23.35 -1.31 -4.55
CA LEU A 480 -22.05 -1.76 -4.03
C LEU A 480 -20.98 -0.68 -4.18
N TRP A 481 -21.00 0.05 -5.30
CA TRP A 481 -20.13 1.20 -5.51
C TRP A 481 -20.34 2.34 -4.48
N LEU A 482 -21.53 2.53 -3.91
CA LEU A 482 -21.70 3.51 -2.83
C LEU A 482 -20.86 3.14 -1.58
N GLY A 483 -20.51 1.86 -1.43
CA GLY A 483 -19.61 1.37 -0.38
C GLY A 483 -18.11 1.62 -0.66
N SER A 484 -17.73 2.11 -1.85
CA SER A 484 -16.33 2.28 -2.28
C SER A 484 -15.40 2.96 -1.25
N PRO A 485 -15.82 3.98 -0.47
CA PRO A 485 -14.93 4.58 0.54
C PRO A 485 -14.43 3.60 1.62
N TYR A 486 -15.02 2.41 1.72
CA TYR A 486 -14.69 1.38 2.70
C TYR A 486 -14.25 0.05 2.08
N LEU A 487 -14.30 -0.07 0.74
CA LEU A 487 -13.89 -1.26 0.00
C LEU A 487 -12.39 -1.29 -0.24
#